data_AF-A0A3A8KAE3-F1
#
_entry.id   AF-A0A3A8KAE3-F1
#
_cell.length_a   1.000
_cell.length_b   1.000
_cell.length_c   1.000
_cell.angle_alpha   90.00
_cell.angle_beta   90.00
_cell.angle_gamma   90.00
#
_symmetry.space_group_name_H-M   'P 1'
#
loop_
_entity.id
_entity.type
_entity.pdbx_description
1 polymer ?
#
loop_
_entity_poly.entity_id
_entity_poly.type
_entity_poly.pdbx_seq_one_letter_code
_entity_poly.pdbx_strand_id
1 'polypeptide(L)'
;VALGLGLLDWGTWGTPFHSFLAYVRYNVLSGEAAAAFGASPPAFYWEPLLKAVPLWAWAALPLSLGTLFRWRTLSLPLTCAAVYTAVLLLTPHKEERFLYPALVLGLLAAASQLAASIMALQRPLPRGVLASLSLWLGFVNTQGYPSQDLRRDQFRAIVQATRGDATGLLIVNEGLWGSGGFFYIGRNIPWRTCDWPRDAAFQASVRDPTFNRAVTFEGRALPELQAAGFRIVRQVERETILVRD
;
A
#
# COMPACT_ATOMS: atom_id res chain seq x y z
N VAL A 1 14.22 21.34 -8.06
CA VAL A 1 13.01 20.48 -8.01
C VAL A 1 11.79 21.27 -7.55
N ALA A 2 11.73 21.77 -6.31
CA ALA A 2 10.55 22.49 -5.79
C ALA A 2 10.09 23.66 -6.67
N LEU A 3 11.01 24.53 -7.10
CA LEU A 3 10.69 25.62 -8.04
C LEU A 3 10.13 25.12 -9.38
N GLY A 4 10.66 24.00 -9.90
CA GLY A 4 10.16 23.39 -11.13
C GLY A 4 8.73 22.85 -10.97
N LEU A 5 8.41 22.24 -9.83
CA LEU A 5 7.05 21.82 -9.50
C LEU A 5 6.12 23.03 -9.34
N GLY A 6 6.59 24.11 -8.71
CA GLY A 6 5.83 25.35 -8.59
C GLY A 6 5.51 26.00 -9.94
N LEU A 7 6.47 26.02 -10.87
CA LEU A 7 6.25 26.51 -12.23
C LEU A 7 5.30 25.62 -13.03
N LEU A 8 5.43 24.29 -12.89
CA LEU A 8 4.50 23.35 -13.51
C LEU A 8 3.08 23.57 -13.00
N ASP A 9 2.91 23.67 -11.68
CA ASP A 9 1.61 23.97 -11.06
C ASP A 9 1.05 25.30 -11.56
N TRP A 10 1.89 26.31 -11.72
CA TRP A 10 1.45 27.59 -12.28
C TRP A 10 0.94 27.43 -13.71
N GLY A 11 1.66 26.68 -14.56
CA GLY A 11 1.25 26.42 -15.93
C GLY A 11 -0.03 25.56 -16.05
N THR A 12 -0.26 24.63 -15.12
CA THR A 12 -1.42 23.72 -15.16
C THR A 12 -2.65 24.29 -14.46
N TRP A 13 -2.47 24.94 -13.31
CA TRP A 13 -3.54 25.35 -12.39
C TRP A 13 -3.67 26.87 -12.21
N GLY A 14 -2.82 27.67 -12.86
CA GLY A 14 -2.84 29.13 -12.77
C GLY A 14 -2.29 29.70 -11.45
N THR A 15 -1.84 28.84 -10.52
CA THR A 15 -1.25 29.27 -9.24
C THR A 15 0.01 28.45 -8.92
N PRO A 16 1.11 29.07 -8.50
CA PRO A 16 2.33 28.33 -8.17
C PRO A 16 2.11 27.49 -6.90
N PHE A 17 2.65 26.27 -6.90
CA PHE A 17 2.55 25.30 -5.79
C PHE A 17 1.10 24.89 -5.43
N HIS A 18 0.16 25.03 -6.37
CA HIS A 18 -1.24 24.65 -6.20
C HIS A 18 -1.41 23.26 -5.59
N SER A 19 -0.75 22.24 -6.16
CA SER A 19 -0.92 20.85 -5.80
C SER A 19 -0.49 20.59 -4.35
N PHE A 20 0.62 21.21 -3.93
CA PHE A 20 1.12 21.10 -2.56
C PHE A 20 0.17 21.77 -1.56
N LEU A 21 -0.29 22.98 -1.85
CA LEU A 21 -1.21 23.72 -0.98
C LEU A 21 -2.56 23.01 -0.86
N ALA A 22 -3.10 22.50 -1.96
CA ALA A 22 -4.32 21.70 -1.98
C ALA A 22 -4.17 20.44 -1.11
N TYR A 23 -3.04 19.73 -1.25
CA TYR A 23 -2.75 18.56 -0.43
C TYR A 23 -2.73 18.89 1.07
N VAL A 24 -1.98 19.92 1.48
CA VAL A 24 -1.88 20.32 2.90
C VAL A 24 -3.24 20.76 3.44
N ARG A 25 -4.00 21.54 2.66
CA ARG A 25 -5.34 21.98 3.07
C ARG A 25 -6.27 20.79 3.28
N TYR A 26 -6.33 19.87 2.33
CA TYR A 26 -7.25 18.72 2.40
C TYR A 26 -6.85 17.72 3.49
N ASN A 27 -5.57 17.34 3.54
CA ASN A 27 -5.10 16.25 4.41
C ASN A 27 -4.77 16.68 5.84
N VAL A 28 -4.42 17.96 6.06
CA VAL A 28 -3.90 18.43 7.36
C VAL A 28 -4.80 19.49 7.99
N LEU A 29 -5.24 20.50 7.23
CA LEU A 29 -5.86 21.70 7.83
C LEU A 29 -7.39 21.67 7.88
N SER A 30 -8.06 21.09 6.88
CA SER A 30 -9.53 21.19 6.71
C SER A 30 -10.33 20.19 7.53
N GLY A 31 -9.72 19.08 7.96
CA GLY A 31 -10.43 17.95 8.55
C GLY A 31 -11.23 17.09 7.56
N GLU A 32 -11.30 17.49 6.28
CA GLU A 32 -12.09 16.79 5.25
C GLU A 32 -11.57 15.36 5.02
N ALA A 33 -10.24 15.18 4.95
CA ALA A 33 -9.66 13.84 4.81
C ALA A 33 -9.99 12.94 6.01
N ALA A 34 -10.00 13.48 7.23
CA ALA A 34 -10.35 12.73 8.43
C ALA A 34 -11.84 12.35 8.44
N ALA A 35 -12.72 13.22 7.96
CA ALA A 35 -14.15 12.94 7.85
C ALA A 35 -14.44 11.89 6.75
N ALA A 36 -13.71 11.93 5.64
CA ALA A 36 -13.90 11.02 4.52
C ALA A 36 -13.28 9.63 4.75
N PHE A 37 -12.11 9.56 5.37
CA PHE A 37 -11.30 8.34 5.45
C PHE A 37 -11.00 7.89 6.88
N GLY A 38 -11.54 8.57 7.89
CA GLY A 38 -11.26 8.31 9.30
C GLY A 38 -9.92 8.87 9.78
N ALA A 39 -9.73 8.85 11.10
CA ALA A 39 -8.52 9.31 11.76
C ALA A 39 -8.04 8.32 12.82
N SER A 40 -6.72 8.19 12.94
CA SER A 40 -6.06 7.32 13.91
C SER A 40 -4.96 8.08 14.66
N PRO A 41 -4.65 7.73 15.93
CA PRO A 41 -3.59 8.38 16.68
C PRO A 41 -2.19 8.04 16.13
N PRO A 42 -1.14 8.83 16.44
CA PRO A 42 0.26 8.53 16.08
C PRO A 42 0.72 7.11 16.44
N ALA A 43 0.20 6.56 17.53
CA ALA A 43 0.49 5.20 18.00
C ALA A 43 0.12 4.10 16.99
N PHE A 44 -0.76 4.39 16.01
CA PHE A 44 -1.09 3.48 14.91
C PHE A 44 0.14 2.87 14.24
N TYR A 45 1.22 3.65 14.08
CA TYR A 45 2.42 3.19 13.37
C TYR A 45 3.37 2.31 14.18
N TRP A 46 3.15 2.12 15.49
CA TRP A 46 4.02 1.28 16.30
C TRP A 46 4.06 -0.17 15.80
N GLU A 47 2.90 -0.79 15.63
CA GLU A 47 2.78 -2.17 15.17
C GLU A 47 3.27 -2.33 13.71
N PRO A 48 2.87 -1.51 12.73
CA PRO A 48 3.44 -1.55 11.38
C PRO A 48 4.95 -1.41 11.34
N LEU A 49 5.56 -0.52 12.15
CA LEU A 49 7.01 -0.38 12.20
C LEU A 49 7.70 -1.63 12.78
N LEU A 50 7.18 -2.18 13.88
CA LEU A 50 7.72 -3.41 14.46
C LEU A 50 7.63 -4.60 13.50
N LYS A 51 6.54 -4.68 12.73
CA LYS A 51 6.35 -5.72 11.72
C LYS A 51 7.15 -5.49 10.45
N ALA A 52 7.42 -4.24 10.04
CA ALA A 52 8.07 -3.97 8.76
C ALA A 52 9.59 -3.90 8.84
N VAL A 53 10.14 -3.44 9.97
CA VAL A 53 11.58 -3.21 10.14
C VAL A 53 12.28 -4.54 10.41
N PRO A 54 13.22 -4.99 9.55
CA PRO A 54 13.97 -6.21 9.77
C PRO A 54 14.81 -6.15 11.04
N LEU A 55 15.03 -7.30 11.67
CA LEU A 55 15.76 -7.40 12.95
C LEU A 55 17.17 -6.79 12.90
N TRP A 56 17.88 -6.91 11.78
CA TRP A 56 19.21 -6.31 11.61
C TRP A 56 19.17 -4.78 11.66
N ALA A 57 18.08 -4.15 11.22
CA ALA A 57 17.97 -2.69 11.18
C ALA A 57 17.82 -2.10 12.59
N TRP A 58 17.18 -2.82 13.51
CA TRP A 58 17.14 -2.46 14.93
C TRP A 58 18.54 -2.45 15.56
N ALA A 59 19.44 -3.36 15.13
CA ALA A 59 20.83 -3.37 15.60
C ALA A 59 21.63 -2.13 15.13
N ALA A 60 21.20 -1.45 14.06
CA ALA A 60 21.86 -0.23 13.60
C ALA A 60 21.56 0.98 14.50
N LEU A 61 20.44 1.00 15.23
CA LEU A 61 20.07 2.13 16.10
C LEU A 61 21.12 2.46 17.17
N PRO A 62 21.56 1.52 18.03
CA PRO A 62 22.60 1.83 19.02
C PRO A 62 23.94 2.20 18.37
N LEU A 63 24.25 1.64 17.20
CA LEU A 63 25.47 1.97 16.43
C LEU A 63 25.43 3.41 15.90
N SER A 64 24.24 3.94 15.61
CA SER A 64 24.02 5.31 15.14
C SER A 64 23.99 6.35 16.25
N LEU A 65 23.74 5.99 17.52
CA LEU A 65 23.67 6.98 18.61
C LEU A 65 24.99 7.74 18.76
N GLY A 66 26.12 7.04 18.76
CA GLY A 66 27.45 7.66 18.90
C GLY A 66 27.88 8.53 17.70
N THR A 67 27.27 8.37 16.53
CA THR A 67 27.50 9.24 15.36
C THR A 67 26.56 10.44 15.36
N LEU A 68 25.31 10.27 15.82
CA LEU A 68 24.35 11.37 16.00
C LEU A 68 24.85 12.43 16.99
N PHE A 69 25.43 12.02 18.13
CA PHE A 69 26.00 12.95 19.12
C PHE A 69 27.22 13.73 18.62
N ARG A 70 27.80 13.35 17.47
CA ARG A 70 28.93 14.08 16.88
C ARG A 70 28.51 15.17 15.91
N TRP A 71 27.21 15.36 15.62
CA TRP A 71 26.56 16.43 14.80
C TRP A 71 27.20 16.72 13.43
N ARG A 72 28.22 15.96 13.01
CA ARG A 72 29.09 16.33 11.89
C ARG A 72 28.63 15.79 10.55
N THR A 73 27.69 14.86 10.52
CA THR A 73 27.10 14.33 9.28
C THR A 73 25.70 13.78 9.57
N LEU A 74 24.65 14.58 9.38
CA LEU A 74 23.29 14.05 9.34
C LEU A 74 23.15 13.24 8.04
N SER A 75 22.83 11.95 8.17
CA SER A 75 22.56 11.08 7.02
C SER A 75 21.34 11.61 6.28
N LEU A 76 21.50 12.02 5.01
CA LEU A 76 20.39 12.56 4.21
C LEU A 76 19.21 11.57 4.12
N PRO A 77 19.40 10.26 3.85
CA PRO A 77 18.29 9.30 3.89
C PRO A 77 17.60 9.24 5.25
N LEU A 78 18.36 9.27 6.35
CA LEU A 78 17.79 9.26 7.71
C LEU A 78 16.98 10.53 7.98
N THR A 79 17.49 11.69 7.61
CA THR A 79 16.79 12.98 7.74
C THR A 79 15.49 12.97 6.94
N CYS A 80 15.52 12.51 5.68
CA CYS A 80 14.32 12.40 4.85
C CYS A 80 13.30 11.42 5.45
N ALA A 81 13.75 10.25 5.93
CA ALA A 81 12.88 9.28 6.60
C ALA A 81 12.23 9.86 7.86
N ALA A 82 13.00 10.57 8.69
CA ALA A 82 12.52 11.19 9.91
C ALA A 82 11.51 12.31 9.64
N VAL A 83 11.82 13.23 8.70
CA VAL A 83 10.91 14.31 8.30
C VAL A 83 9.62 13.76 7.73
N TYR A 84 9.71 12.79 6.82
CA TYR A 84 8.53 12.15 6.23
C TYR A 84 7.69 11.43 7.29
N THR A 85 8.33 10.69 8.20
CA THR A 85 7.63 10.03 9.31
C THR A 85 6.94 11.05 10.21
N ALA A 86 7.60 12.17 10.55
CA ALA A 86 6.99 13.24 11.33
C ALA A 86 5.73 13.80 10.65
N VAL A 87 5.77 14.02 9.33
CA VAL A 87 4.59 14.42 8.55
C VAL A 87 3.47 13.37 8.68
N LEU A 88 3.78 12.09 8.53
CA LEU A 88 2.78 11.02 8.71
C LEU A 88 2.19 10.94 10.12
N LEU A 89 2.99 11.21 11.16
CA LEU A 89 2.50 11.24 12.54
C LEU A 89 1.47 12.36 12.70
N LEU A 90 1.68 13.52 12.06
CA LEU A 90 0.78 14.67 12.09
C LEU A 90 -0.46 14.53 11.20
N THR A 91 -0.39 13.76 10.11
CA THR A 91 -1.56 13.52 9.24
C THR A 91 -2.61 12.66 9.95
N PRO A 92 -3.86 13.13 10.14
CA PRO A 92 -4.88 12.39 10.89
C PRO A 92 -5.24 11.02 10.29
N HIS A 93 -5.37 10.97 8.97
CA HIS A 93 -5.64 9.72 8.25
C HIS A 93 -4.35 8.89 8.13
N LYS A 94 -4.41 7.62 8.52
CA LYS A 94 -3.24 6.74 8.58
C LYS A 94 -3.50 5.41 7.91
N GLU A 95 -2.53 5.00 7.10
CA GLU A 95 -2.49 3.67 6.50
C GLU A 95 -1.06 3.12 6.58
N GLU A 96 -0.92 1.80 6.70
CA GLU A 96 0.39 1.13 6.73
C GLU A 96 1.22 1.51 5.50
N ARG A 97 0.63 1.43 4.29
CA ARG A 97 1.34 1.70 3.04
C ARG A 97 2.00 3.08 2.98
N PHE A 98 1.52 4.06 3.75
CA PHE A 98 2.14 5.38 3.79
C PHE A 98 3.55 5.35 4.40
N LEU A 99 3.89 4.41 5.27
CA LEU A 99 5.26 4.31 5.83
C LEU A 99 6.32 3.91 4.79
N TYR A 100 5.93 3.38 3.63
CA TYR A 100 6.87 2.75 2.69
C TYR A 100 8.06 3.65 2.30
N PRO A 101 7.87 4.94 1.95
CA PRO A 101 9.01 5.83 1.66
C PRO A 101 9.95 6.03 2.85
N ALA A 102 9.42 6.20 4.06
CA ALA A 102 10.24 6.32 5.27
C ALA A 102 10.99 5.01 5.59
N LEU A 103 10.35 3.86 5.43
CA LEU A 103 10.97 2.55 5.63
C LEU A 103 12.15 2.35 4.68
N VAL A 104 11.97 2.60 3.37
CA VAL A 104 13.04 2.44 2.38
C VAL A 104 14.25 3.32 2.73
N LEU A 105 14.02 4.60 3.03
CA LEU A 105 15.09 5.55 3.34
C LEU A 105 15.75 5.27 4.70
N GLY A 106 14.97 4.87 5.70
CA GLY A 106 15.46 4.49 7.02
C GLY A 106 16.30 3.22 6.99
N LEU A 107 15.86 2.20 6.24
CA LEU A 107 16.61 0.96 6.06
C LEU A 107 17.90 1.19 5.27
N LEU A 108 17.90 2.07 4.27
CA LEU A 108 19.12 2.47 3.57
C LEU A 108 20.14 3.13 4.53
N ALA A 109 19.68 4.01 5.41
CA ALA A 109 20.54 4.61 6.43
C ALA A 109 21.07 3.55 7.42
N ALA A 110 20.20 2.67 7.91
CA ALA A 110 20.58 1.60 8.84
C ALA A 110 21.60 0.63 8.22
N ALA A 111 21.39 0.23 6.95
CA ALA A 111 22.26 -0.70 6.24
C ALA A 111 23.68 -0.13 6.07
N SER A 112 23.80 1.15 5.72
CA SER A 112 25.12 1.80 5.57
C SER A 112 25.88 1.85 6.90
N GLN A 113 25.21 2.18 8.00
CA GLN A 113 25.83 2.18 9.33
C GLN A 113 26.25 0.77 9.77
N LEU A 114 25.39 -0.22 9.57
CA LEU A 114 25.68 -1.61 9.93
C LEU A 114 26.86 -2.15 9.10
N ALA A 115 26.86 -1.92 7.79
CA ALA A 115 27.93 -2.31 6.90
C ALA A 115 29.27 -1.67 7.31
N ALA A 116 29.29 -0.37 7.57
CA ALA A 116 30.49 0.33 8.04
C ALA A 116 31.03 -0.27 9.36
N SER A 117 30.14 -0.62 10.28
CA SER A 117 30.50 -1.21 11.58
C SER A 117 31.07 -2.62 11.42
N ILE A 118 30.50 -3.44 10.52
CA ILE A 118 31.03 -4.77 10.18
C ILE A 118 32.38 -4.65 9.47
N MET A 119 32.54 -3.69 8.56
CA MET A 119 33.79 -3.46 7.83
C MET A 119 34.93 -2.95 8.71
N ALA A 120 34.62 -2.27 9.81
CA ALA A 120 35.61 -1.81 10.79
C ALA A 120 36.24 -2.97 11.59
N LEU A 121 35.69 -4.18 11.53
CA LEU A 121 36.25 -5.35 12.20
C LEU A 121 37.51 -5.82 11.49
N GLN A 122 38.63 -5.83 12.21
CA GLN A 122 39.92 -6.27 11.69
C GLN A 122 39.99 -7.79 11.46
N ARG A 123 39.20 -8.58 12.21
CA ARG A 123 39.22 -10.05 12.13
C ARG A 123 38.25 -10.57 11.06
N PRO A 124 38.70 -11.41 10.12
CA PRO A 124 37.87 -11.84 8.98
C PRO A 124 36.70 -12.75 9.39
N LEU A 125 36.89 -13.61 10.40
CA LEU A 125 35.87 -14.54 10.87
C LEU A 125 34.63 -13.84 11.44
N PRO A 126 34.71 -12.98 12.49
CA PRO A 126 33.53 -12.30 13.02
C PRO A 126 32.89 -11.36 11.98
N ARG A 127 33.68 -10.77 11.09
CA ARG A 127 33.17 -9.97 9.97
C ARG A 127 32.27 -10.80 9.05
N GLY A 128 32.75 -11.98 8.63
CA GLY A 128 31.98 -12.91 7.79
C GLY A 128 30.72 -13.41 8.48
N VAL A 129 30.82 -13.80 9.75
CA VAL A 129 29.66 -14.25 10.55
C VAL A 129 28.60 -13.16 10.67
N LEU A 130 28.98 -11.94 11.02
CA LEU A 130 28.03 -10.83 11.16
C LEU A 130 27.41 -10.40 9.84
N ALA A 131 28.18 -10.41 8.75
CA ALA A 131 27.64 -10.14 7.41
C ALA A 131 26.58 -11.18 7.02
N SER A 132 26.91 -12.47 7.14
CA SER A 132 25.99 -13.57 6.84
C SER A 132 24.75 -13.55 7.74
N LEU A 133 24.92 -13.29 9.03
CA LEU A 133 23.81 -13.19 9.99
C LEU A 133 22.89 -12.01 9.64
N SER A 134 23.44 -10.85 9.27
CA SER A 134 22.65 -9.67 8.90
C SER A 134 21.81 -9.93 7.65
N LEU A 135 22.39 -10.60 6.64
CA LEU A 135 21.67 -11.03 5.44
C LEU A 135 20.54 -12.00 5.82
N TRP A 136 20.85 -13.03 6.62
CA TRP A 136 19.85 -14.01 7.04
C TRP A 136 18.69 -13.36 7.80
N LEU A 137 18.97 -12.46 8.76
CA LEU A 137 17.97 -11.70 9.50
C LEU A 137 17.11 -10.79 8.60
N GLY A 138 17.59 -10.45 7.40
CA GLY A 138 16.79 -9.73 6.40
C GLY A 138 15.66 -10.57 5.81
N PHE A 139 15.79 -11.89 5.83
CA PHE A 139 14.79 -12.84 5.31
C PHE A 139 13.90 -13.46 6.41
N VAL A 140 14.21 -13.24 7.69
CA VAL A 140 13.43 -13.81 8.82
C VAL A 140 12.05 -13.17 8.95
N ASN A 141 11.80 -12.04 8.30
CA ASN A 141 10.48 -11.42 8.30
C ASN A 141 9.60 -12.00 7.18
N THR A 142 8.74 -12.95 7.53
CA THR A 142 7.93 -13.74 6.59
C THR A 142 6.53 -13.16 6.34
N GLN A 143 6.09 -12.20 7.15
CA GLN A 143 4.83 -11.51 6.93
C GLN A 143 5.11 -10.33 6.00
N GLY A 144 4.64 -10.42 4.75
CA GLY A 144 4.78 -9.35 3.77
C GLY A 144 4.24 -8.01 4.29
N TYR A 145 4.76 -6.91 3.75
CA TYR A 145 4.29 -5.56 4.06
C TYR A 145 3.50 -4.98 2.88
N PRO A 146 2.31 -4.39 3.07
CA PRO A 146 1.57 -4.23 4.34
C PRO A 146 1.00 -5.55 4.89
N SER A 147 0.74 -5.58 6.19
CA SER A 147 0.38 -6.80 6.93
C SER A 147 -1.02 -7.34 6.60
N GLN A 148 -1.90 -6.47 6.12
CA GLN A 148 -3.25 -6.80 5.65
C GLN A 148 -3.37 -6.59 4.14
N ASP A 149 -2.70 -7.41 3.34
CA ASP A 149 -2.94 -7.42 1.90
C ASP A 149 -4.28 -8.11 1.60
N LEU A 150 -5.36 -7.33 1.56
CA LEU A 150 -6.69 -7.76 1.12
C LEU A 150 -6.72 -8.03 -0.40
N ARG A 151 -5.81 -7.42 -1.17
CA ARG A 151 -5.91 -7.31 -2.62
C ARG A 151 -5.34 -8.51 -3.35
N ARG A 152 -4.39 -9.23 -2.74
CA ARG A 152 -3.84 -10.47 -3.31
C ARG A 152 -4.95 -11.46 -3.70
N ASP A 153 -5.91 -11.67 -2.81
CA ASP A 153 -7.00 -12.63 -3.02
C ASP A 153 -7.95 -12.13 -4.10
N GLN A 154 -8.24 -10.82 -4.09
CA GLN A 154 -9.06 -10.17 -5.09
C GLN A 154 -8.48 -10.27 -6.50
N PHE A 155 -7.18 -9.97 -6.67
CA PHE A 155 -6.53 -10.12 -7.97
C PHE A 155 -6.55 -11.57 -8.44
N ARG A 156 -6.35 -12.54 -7.54
CA ARG A 156 -6.45 -13.97 -7.87
C ARG A 156 -7.87 -14.35 -8.30
N ALA A 157 -8.89 -13.85 -7.60
CA ALA A 157 -10.28 -14.10 -7.92
C ALA A 157 -10.67 -13.47 -9.26
N ILE A 158 -10.27 -12.22 -9.52
CA ILE A 158 -10.48 -11.52 -10.80
C ILE A 158 -9.84 -12.29 -11.95
N VAL A 159 -8.55 -12.63 -11.84
CA VAL A 159 -7.82 -13.39 -12.88
C VAL A 159 -8.46 -14.75 -13.13
N GLN A 160 -9.02 -15.40 -12.10
CA GLN A 160 -9.72 -16.67 -12.27
C GLN A 160 -11.11 -16.50 -12.89
N ALA A 161 -11.87 -15.47 -12.47
CA ALA A 161 -13.21 -15.19 -12.95
C ALA A 161 -13.23 -14.85 -14.45
N THR A 162 -12.17 -14.21 -14.96
CA THR A 162 -12.07 -13.79 -16.37
C THR A 162 -11.57 -14.87 -17.31
N ARG A 163 -11.22 -16.07 -16.81
CA ARG A 163 -10.85 -17.22 -17.66
C ARG A 163 -12.08 -17.84 -18.33
N GLY A 164 -11.89 -18.41 -19.51
CA GLY A 164 -12.92 -19.16 -20.24
C GLY A 164 -13.85 -18.27 -21.07
N ASP A 165 -15.14 -18.36 -20.82
CA ASP A 165 -16.26 -17.72 -21.54
C ASP A 165 -16.72 -16.39 -20.89
N ALA A 166 -15.87 -15.76 -20.08
CA ALA A 166 -16.19 -14.45 -19.51
C ALA A 166 -16.43 -13.41 -20.62
N THR A 167 -17.62 -12.80 -20.61
CA THR A 167 -18.07 -11.74 -21.53
C THR A 167 -18.12 -10.36 -20.85
N GLY A 168 -18.13 -10.32 -19.52
CA GLY A 168 -18.08 -9.09 -18.73
C GLY A 168 -17.91 -9.36 -17.24
N LEU A 169 -17.30 -8.42 -16.52
CA LEU A 169 -16.90 -8.59 -15.11
C LEU A 169 -17.42 -7.47 -14.21
N LEU A 170 -18.15 -7.84 -13.16
CA LEU A 170 -18.53 -6.94 -12.07
C LEU A 170 -17.68 -7.22 -10.82
N ILE A 171 -16.96 -6.21 -10.33
CA ILE A 171 -16.17 -6.29 -9.10
C ILE A 171 -16.89 -5.48 -8.02
N VAL A 172 -17.25 -6.11 -6.90
CA VAL A 172 -18.09 -5.51 -5.86
C VAL A 172 -17.30 -5.41 -4.55
N ASN A 173 -17.52 -4.32 -3.81
CA ASN A 173 -17.06 -4.03 -2.44
C ASN A 173 -15.68 -3.39 -2.26
N GLU A 174 -14.83 -3.35 -3.28
CA GLU A 174 -13.48 -2.74 -3.18
C GLU A 174 -13.25 -1.61 -4.20
N GLY A 175 -14.31 -1.23 -4.94
CA GLY A 175 -14.28 -0.14 -5.90
C GLY A 175 -13.17 -0.26 -6.94
N LEU A 176 -12.70 0.89 -7.44
CA LEU A 176 -11.62 0.94 -8.42
C LEU A 176 -10.29 0.42 -7.85
N TRP A 177 -10.08 0.59 -6.54
CA TRP A 177 -8.83 0.24 -5.86
C TRP A 177 -8.59 -1.27 -5.75
N GLY A 178 -9.66 -2.05 -5.75
CA GLY A 178 -9.64 -3.51 -5.83
C GLY A 178 -9.51 -4.07 -7.24
N SER A 179 -9.66 -3.22 -8.27
CA SER A 179 -9.61 -3.68 -9.65
C SER A 179 -8.17 -3.82 -10.14
N GLY A 180 -7.88 -4.96 -10.77
CA GLY A 180 -6.61 -5.16 -11.47
C GLY A 180 -6.53 -4.47 -12.83
N GLY A 181 -7.57 -3.71 -13.20
CA GLY A 181 -7.71 -3.10 -14.51
C GLY A 181 -7.58 -4.08 -15.67
N PHE A 182 -7.41 -3.55 -16.88
CA PHE A 182 -7.25 -4.38 -18.08
C PHE A 182 -6.04 -5.32 -18.02
N PHE A 183 -4.98 -4.93 -17.30
CA PHE A 183 -3.75 -5.71 -17.19
C PHE A 183 -3.99 -7.08 -16.53
N TYR A 184 -4.62 -7.11 -15.35
CA TYR A 184 -4.90 -8.37 -14.65
C TYR A 184 -6.17 -9.08 -15.15
N ILE A 185 -7.13 -8.35 -15.72
CA ILE A 185 -8.29 -8.98 -16.38
C ILE A 185 -7.83 -9.82 -17.57
N GLY A 186 -6.80 -9.38 -18.30
CA GLY A 186 -6.16 -10.13 -19.38
C GLY A 186 -7.05 -10.31 -20.61
N ARG A 187 -8.16 -9.57 -20.70
CA ARG A 187 -9.16 -9.64 -21.78
C ARG A 187 -9.77 -8.28 -22.06
N ASN A 188 -10.17 -8.09 -23.32
CA ASN A 188 -10.94 -6.93 -23.75
C ASN A 188 -12.44 -7.17 -23.56
N ILE A 189 -12.88 -7.23 -22.30
CA ILE A 189 -14.29 -7.34 -21.92
C ILE A 189 -14.71 -6.11 -21.12
N PRO A 190 -15.99 -5.70 -21.17
CA PRO A 190 -16.51 -4.68 -20.27
C PRO A 190 -16.32 -5.11 -18.82
N TRP A 191 -15.86 -4.19 -17.99
CA TRP A 191 -15.78 -4.41 -16.55
C TRP A 191 -16.20 -3.15 -15.80
N ARG A 192 -16.77 -3.35 -14.61
CA ARG A 192 -17.21 -2.28 -13.72
C ARG A 192 -16.85 -2.61 -12.29
N THR A 193 -16.68 -1.55 -11.50
CA THR A 193 -16.45 -1.64 -10.05
C THR A 193 -17.53 -0.86 -9.32
N CYS A 194 -17.83 -1.29 -8.11
CA CYS A 194 -18.71 -0.57 -7.18
C CYS A 194 -18.35 -0.95 -5.74
N ASP A 195 -18.61 -0.04 -4.82
CA ASP A 195 -18.41 -0.29 -3.39
C ASP A 195 -19.66 -0.94 -2.78
N TRP A 196 -20.84 -0.58 -3.29
CA TRP A 196 -22.12 -1.00 -2.74
C TRP A 196 -23.10 -1.50 -3.82
N PRO A 197 -24.00 -2.45 -3.48
CA PRO A 197 -25.05 -2.91 -4.40
C PRO A 197 -26.01 -1.80 -4.87
N ARG A 198 -26.13 -0.70 -4.12
CA ARG A 198 -26.95 0.45 -4.49
C ARG A 198 -26.31 1.36 -5.55
N ASP A 199 -25.03 1.18 -5.85
CA ASP A 199 -24.31 2.05 -6.76
C ASP A 199 -24.82 1.86 -8.19
N ALA A 200 -24.81 2.95 -8.98
CA ALA A 200 -25.28 2.93 -10.36
C ALA A 200 -24.54 1.91 -11.22
N ALA A 201 -23.24 1.71 -10.97
CA ALA A 201 -22.42 0.73 -11.67
C ALA A 201 -22.89 -0.71 -11.40
N PHE A 202 -23.21 -1.05 -10.15
CA PHE A 202 -23.79 -2.36 -9.80
C PHE A 202 -25.12 -2.56 -10.52
N GLN A 203 -26.04 -1.60 -10.35
CA GLN A 203 -27.40 -1.66 -10.91
C GLN A 203 -27.40 -1.78 -12.44
N ALA A 204 -26.48 -1.08 -13.10
CA ALA A 204 -26.33 -1.18 -14.54
C ALA A 204 -25.73 -2.53 -14.98
N SER A 205 -24.78 -3.10 -14.23
CA SER A 205 -24.17 -4.40 -14.57
C SER A 205 -25.11 -5.57 -14.35
N VAL A 206 -25.90 -5.57 -13.27
CA VAL A 206 -26.85 -6.67 -13.03
C VAL A 206 -28.01 -6.69 -14.04
N ARG A 207 -28.29 -5.58 -14.73
CA ARG A 207 -29.28 -5.51 -15.81
C ARG A 207 -28.70 -5.82 -17.20
N ASP A 208 -27.39 -5.80 -17.33
CA ASP A 208 -26.68 -5.99 -18.59
C ASP A 208 -26.25 -7.46 -18.75
N PRO A 209 -26.82 -8.22 -19.70
CA PRO A 209 -26.51 -9.64 -19.86
C PRO A 209 -25.06 -9.89 -20.29
N THR A 210 -24.34 -8.87 -20.76
CA THR A 210 -22.91 -9.01 -21.06
C THR A 210 -22.07 -9.26 -19.81
N PHE A 211 -22.54 -8.86 -18.62
CA PHE A 211 -21.85 -9.13 -17.36
C PHE A 211 -22.20 -10.53 -16.85
N ASN A 212 -21.43 -11.53 -17.26
CA ASN A 212 -21.64 -12.93 -16.87
C ASN A 212 -20.70 -13.41 -15.74
N ARG A 213 -19.85 -12.52 -15.20
CA ARG A 213 -18.95 -12.77 -14.07
C ARG A 213 -19.11 -11.71 -12.99
N ALA A 214 -19.05 -12.13 -11.73
CA ALA A 214 -18.94 -11.24 -10.59
C ALA A 214 -17.91 -11.74 -9.57
N VAL A 215 -17.25 -10.81 -8.89
CA VAL A 215 -16.36 -11.07 -7.75
C VAL A 215 -16.79 -10.17 -6.59
N THR A 216 -16.95 -10.74 -5.39
CA THR A 216 -17.35 -10.01 -4.17
C THR A 216 -16.48 -10.41 -2.98
N PHE A 217 -16.06 -9.40 -2.22
CA PHE A 217 -15.22 -9.55 -1.04
C PHE A 217 -16.02 -10.00 0.17
N GLU A 218 -15.52 -11.04 0.87
CA GLU A 218 -16.10 -11.63 2.09
C GLU A 218 -17.58 -11.99 1.99
N GLY A 219 -18.07 -12.18 0.77
CA GLY A 219 -19.47 -12.46 0.49
C GLY A 219 -20.44 -11.32 0.82
N ARG A 220 -19.96 -10.08 0.99
CA ARG A 220 -20.76 -8.93 1.45
C ARG A 220 -21.92 -8.56 0.54
N ALA A 221 -21.82 -8.87 -0.76
CA ALA A 221 -22.87 -8.61 -1.74
C ALA A 221 -23.49 -9.92 -2.32
N LEU A 222 -23.31 -11.06 -1.63
CA LEU A 222 -23.85 -12.34 -2.12
C LEU A 222 -25.38 -12.32 -2.28
N PRO A 223 -26.18 -11.84 -1.31
CA PRO A 223 -27.63 -11.85 -1.44
C PRO A 223 -28.11 -11.10 -2.68
N GLU A 224 -27.53 -9.93 -2.95
CA GLU A 224 -27.90 -9.09 -4.09
C GLU A 224 -27.44 -9.67 -5.42
N LEU A 225 -26.24 -10.25 -5.47
CA LEU A 225 -25.73 -10.92 -6.68
C LEU A 225 -26.55 -12.19 -6.99
N GLN A 226 -26.92 -12.98 -5.98
CA GLN A 226 -27.77 -14.15 -6.17
C GLN A 226 -29.18 -13.77 -6.60
N ALA A 227 -29.75 -12.70 -6.03
CA ALA A 227 -31.03 -12.14 -6.48
C ALA A 227 -30.97 -11.63 -7.93
N ALA A 228 -29.79 -11.20 -8.40
CA ALA A 228 -29.52 -10.82 -9.79
C ALA A 228 -29.25 -12.01 -10.74
N GLY A 229 -29.39 -13.25 -10.26
CA GLY A 229 -29.22 -14.47 -11.05
C GLY A 229 -27.78 -14.99 -11.13
N PHE A 230 -26.85 -14.43 -10.35
CA PHE A 230 -25.50 -14.98 -10.27
C PHE A 230 -25.46 -16.19 -9.33
N ARG A 231 -24.78 -17.26 -9.74
CA ARG A 231 -24.52 -18.46 -8.95
C ARG A 231 -23.07 -18.53 -8.53
N ILE A 232 -22.82 -18.94 -7.29
CA ILE A 232 -21.46 -19.13 -6.77
C ILE A 232 -20.82 -20.30 -7.52
N VAL A 233 -19.60 -20.10 -8.01
CA VAL A 233 -18.82 -21.15 -8.68
C VAL A 233 -17.60 -21.53 -7.87
N ARG A 234 -16.97 -20.56 -7.20
CA ARG A 234 -15.75 -20.80 -6.45
C ARG A 234 -15.53 -19.73 -5.39
N GLN A 235 -14.92 -20.13 -4.27
CA GLN A 235 -14.31 -19.22 -3.31
C GLN A 235 -12.78 -19.26 -3.45
N VAL A 236 -12.16 -18.08 -3.48
CA VAL A 236 -10.70 -17.88 -3.49
C VAL A 236 -10.35 -17.10 -2.24
N GLU A 237 -9.96 -17.82 -1.19
CA GLU A 237 -9.70 -17.23 0.13
C GLU A 237 -10.91 -16.40 0.61
N ARG A 238 -10.76 -15.08 0.73
CA ARG A 238 -11.82 -14.15 1.16
C ARG A 238 -12.79 -13.76 0.04
N GLU A 239 -12.50 -14.09 -1.21
CA GLU A 239 -13.25 -13.61 -2.38
C GLU A 239 -14.16 -14.70 -2.93
N THR A 240 -15.37 -14.32 -3.36
CA THR A 240 -16.29 -15.25 -3.99
C THR A 240 -16.47 -14.91 -5.47
N ILE A 241 -16.29 -15.92 -6.32
CA ILE A 241 -16.51 -15.84 -7.77
C ILE A 241 -17.90 -16.37 -8.09
N LEU A 242 -18.66 -15.57 -8.81
CA LEU A 242 -19.98 -15.92 -9.28
C LEU A 242 -20.08 -15.81 -10.80
N VAL A 243 -20.96 -16.61 -11.39
CA VAL A 243 -21.27 -16.60 -12.82
C VAL A 243 -22.75 -16.48 -13.04
N ARG A 244 -23.14 -15.99 -14.21
CA ARG A 244 -24.52 -15.95 -14.69
C ARG A 244 -24.51 -16.45 -16.13
N ASP A 245 -25.59 -17.09 -16.55
CA ASP A 245 -25.75 -17.58 -17.92
C ASP A 245 -26.13 -16.44 -18.88
#